data_AF-A0A7Z0UAK7-F1
#
_entry.id   AF-A0A7Z0UAK7-F1
#
_cell.length_a   1.000
_cell.length_b   1.000
_cell.length_c   1.000
_cell.angle_alpha   90.00
_cell.angle_beta   90.00
_cell.angle_gamma   90.00
#
_symmetry.space_group_name_H-M   'P 1'
#
loop_
_entity.id
_entity.type
_entity.pdbx_description
1 polymer ?
#
loop_
_entity_poly.entity_id
_entity_poly.type
_entity_poly.pdbx_seq_one_letter_code
_entity_poly.pdbx_strand_id
1 'polypeptide(L)'
;MEYDPHYPTILPEFIALSFVFVLNILIPVSAIFAARRLKRRRWLPHTIAFLWVFFSPLTLAILTTPTMAPDEVGGPGDGFIVLPILWETPLVLVVYAIVLLGLRAKRQNVSAPHLSS
;
A
#
# COMPACT_ATOMS: atom_id res chain seq x y z
N MET A 1 -3.00 22.63 -4.91
CA MET A 1 -3.37 22.73 -3.50
C MET A 1 -2.30 23.59 -2.85
N GLU A 2 -2.64 24.83 -2.51
CA GLU A 2 -1.77 25.77 -1.81
C GLU A 2 -1.65 25.31 -0.35
N TYR A 3 -0.46 25.40 0.24
CA TYR A 3 -0.27 25.12 1.66
C TYR A 3 -0.97 26.22 2.49
N ASP A 4 -1.91 25.84 3.36
CA ASP A 4 -2.56 26.78 4.27
C ASP A 4 -1.78 26.87 5.60
N PRO A 5 -1.09 28.00 5.87
CA PRO A 5 -0.34 28.17 7.11
C PRO A 5 -1.22 28.25 8.37
N HIS A 6 -2.53 28.46 8.23
CA HIS A 6 -3.46 28.51 9.37
C HIS A 6 -3.89 27.11 9.83
N TYR A 7 -3.79 26.10 8.97
CA TYR A 7 -4.18 24.72 9.25
C TYR A 7 -3.07 23.73 8.88
N PRO A 8 -1.98 23.67 9.65
CA PRO A 8 -0.86 22.81 9.32
C PRO A 8 -1.22 21.33 9.45
N THR A 9 -0.96 20.58 8.37
CA THR A 9 -0.96 19.12 8.31
C THR A 9 0.44 18.56 8.60
N ILE A 10 0.55 17.30 9.03
CA ILE A 10 1.86 16.64 9.24
C ILE A 10 2.69 16.65 7.96
N LEU A 11 2.04 16.41 6.81
CA LEU A 11 2.66 16.46 5.51
C LEU A 11 1.68 17.08 4.51
N PRO A 12 2.14 17.97 3.59
CA PRO A 12 1.26 18.54 2.59
C PRO A 12 0.54 17.45 1.80
N GLU A 13 -0.75 17.62 1.56
CA GLU A 13 -1.64 16.60 0.99
C GLU A 13 -1.08 15.93 -0.26
N PHE A 14 -0.56 16.72 -1.19
CA PHE A 14 0.02 16.21 -2.44
C PHE A 14 1.26 15.34 -2.20
N ILE A 15 2.09 15.73 -1.23
CA ILE A 15 3.30 14.98 -0.87
C ILE A 15 2.90 13.70 -0.15
N ALA A 16 1.95 13.76 0.79
CA ALA A 16 1.42 12.59 1.50
C ALA A 16 0.79 11.58 0.54
N LEU A 17 -0.06 12.04 -0.37
CA LEU A 17 -0.70 11.21 -1.38
C LEU A 17 0.34 10.56 -2.29
N SER A 18 1.28 11.34 -2.84
CA SER A 18 2.34 10.82 -3.71
C SER A 18 3.20 9.79 -2.98
N PHE A 19 3.53 10.05 -1.72
CA PHE A 19 4.35 9.17 -0.91
C PHE A 19 3.66 7.83 -0.63
N VAL A 20 2.40 7.86 -0.18
CA VAL A 20 1.61 6.65 0.09
C VAL A 20 1.39 5.85 -1.19
N PHE A 21 1.07 6.52 -2.30
CA PHE A 21 0.90 5.89 -3.61
C PHE A 21 2.16 5.15 -4.07
N VAL A 22 3.32 5.81 -4.00
CA VAL A 22 4.61 5.18 -4.36
C VAL A 22 4.92 4.00 -3.44
N LEU A 23 4.68 4.14 -2.13
CA LEU A 23 4.91 3.04 -1.18
C LEU A 23 3.97 1.85 -1.41
N ASN A 24 2.72 2.09 -1.80
CA ASN A 24 1.76 1.04 -2.15
C ASN A 24 2.23 0.15 -3.30
N ILE A 25 3.13 0.64 -4.16
CA ILE A 25 3.75 -0.16 -5.23
C ILE A 25 5.07 -0.78 -4.77
N LEU A 26 5.95 0.02 -4.15
CA LEU A 26 7.30 -0.42 -3.78
C LEU A 26 7.29 -1.51 -2.70
N ILE A 27 6.37 -1.44 -1.73
CA ILE A 27 6.32 -2.40 -0.63
C ILE A 27 5.92 -3.81 -1.11
N PRO A 28 4.86 -4.00 -1.92
CA PRO A 28 4.56 -5.30 -2.51
C PRO A 28 5.68 -5.84 -3.41
N VAL A 29 6.29 -4.98 -4.25
CA VAL A 29 7.40 -5.38 -5.12
C VAL A 29 8.59 -5.87 -4.27
N SER A 30 9.00 -5.10 -3.27
CA SER A 30 10.11 -5.46 -2.39
C SER A 30 9.80 -6.72 -1.56
N ALA A 31 8.56 -6.95 -1.16
CA ALA A 31 8.15 -8.16 -0.46
C ALA A 31 8.35 -9.42 -1.30
N ILE A 32 8.13 -9.37 -2.61
CA ILE A 32 8.43 -10.50 -3.52
C ILE A 32 9.91 -10.84 -3.50
N PHE A 33 10.79 -9.84 -3.54
CA PHE A 33 12.24 -10.06 -3.50
C PHE A 33 12.71 -10.52 -2.12
N ALA A 34 12.20 -9.92 -1.05
CA ALA A 34 12.52 -10.29 0.33
C ALA A 34 12.10 -11.73 0.64
N ALA A 35 10.91 -12.14 0.20
CA ALA A 35 10.42 -13.51 0.37
C ALA A 35 11.29 -14.55 -0.36
N ARG A 36 12.01 -14.17 -1.42
CA ARG A 36 12.98 -15.07 -2.08
C ARG A 36 14.24 -15.27 -1.24
N ARG A 37 14.68 -14.25 -0.49
CA ARG A 37 15.89 -14.31 0.35
C ARG A 37 15.67 -15.06 1.66
N LEU A 38 14.44 -15.04 2.19
CA LEU A 38 14.09 -15.76 3.42
C LEU A 38 13.83 -17.25 3.14
N LYS A 39 14.54 -18.16 3.84
CA LYS A 39 14.31 -19.62 3.72
C LYS A 39 13.17 -20.12 4.60
N ARG A 40 13.01 -19.58 5.82
CA ARG A 40 12.11 -20.14 6.85
C ARG A 40 10.76 -19.42 6.99
N ARG A 41 10.70 -18.11 6.74
CA ARG A 41 9.48 -17.28 6.90
C ARG A 41 9.16 -16.49 5.64
N ARG A 42 8.98 -17.19 4.51
CA ARG A 42 8.68 -16.59 3.19
C ARG A 42 7.34 -15.83 3.14
N TRP A 43 6.43 -16.17 4.05
CA TRP A 43 5.10 -15.56 4.18
C TRP A 43 5.14 -14.20 4.88
N LEU A 44 6.12 -13.98 5.78
CA LEU A 44 6.21 -12.77 6.60
C LEU A 44 6.31 -11.47 5.76
N PRO A 45 7.15 -11.38 4.71
CA PRO A 45 7.19 -10.18 3.88
C PRO A 45 5.87 -9.90 3.16
N HIS A 46 5.15 -10.94 2.75
CA HIS A 46 3.85 -10.80 2.08
C HIS A 46 2.77 -10.33 3.05
N THR A 47 2.76 -10.83 4.29
CA THR A 47 1.84 -10.37 5.33
C THR A 47 2.09 -8.91 5.68
N ILE A 48 3.35 -8.50 5.83
CA ILE A 48 3.71 -7.10 6.09
C ILE A 48 3.25 -6.20 4.94
N ALA A 49 3.51 -6.59 3.69
CA ALA A 49 3.06 -5.82 2.54
C ALA A 49 1.54 -5.72 2.43
N PHE A 50 0.83 -6.81 2.73
CA PHE A 50 -0.63 -6.81 2.76
C PHE A 50 -1.17 -5.84 3.83
N LEU A 51 -0.63 -5.92 5.05
CA LEU A 51 -1.03 -5.02 6.13
C LEU A 51 -0.74 -3.56 5.78
N TRP A 52 0.42 -3.28 5.18
CA TRP A 52 0.74 -1.93 4.71
C TRP A 52 -0.32 -1.41 3.74
N VAL A 53 -0.59 -2.13 2.64
CA VAL A 53 -1.54 -1.68 1.61
C VAL A 53 -2.94 -1.52 2.20
N PHE A 54 -3.35 -2.44 3.08
CA PHE A 54 -4.66 -2.39 3.75
C PHE A 54 -4.80 -1.18 4.68
N PHE A 55 -3.76 -0.80 5.42
CA PHE A 55 -3.77 0.37 6.32
C PHE A 55 -3.27 1.66 5.64
N SER A 56 -2.95 1.62 4.34
CA SER A 56 -2.46 2.79 3.61
C SER A 56 -3.48 3.95 3.53
N PRO A 57 -4.81 3.72 3.38
CA PRO A 57 -5.78 4.81 3.40
C PRO A 57 -5.84 5.49 4.77
N LEU A 58 -5.74 4.71 5.86
CA LEU A 58 -5.70 5.23 7.22
C LEU A 58 -4.43 6.05 7.46
N THR A 59 -3.30 5.58 6.94
CA THR A 59 -2.03 6.31 7.03
C THR A 59 -2.10 7.64 6.31
N LEU A 60 -2.69 7.66 5.10
CA LEU A 60 -2.90 8.91 4.36
C LEU A 60 -3.80 9.86 5.15
N ALA A 61 -4.93 9.36 5.66
CA ALA A 61 -5.86 10.17 6.46
C ALA A 61 -5.13 10.86 7.63
N ILE A 62 -4.34 10.11 8.41
CA ILE A 62 -3.56 10.68 9.53
C ILE A 62 -2.55 11.73 9.06
N LEU A 63 -1.86 11.50 7.94
CA LEU A 63 -0.85 12.43 7.42
C LEU A 63 -1.47 13.75 6.92
N THR A 64 -2.68 13.68 6.37
CA THR A 64 -3.40 14.81 5.80
C THR A 64 -4.41 15.44 6.75
N THR A 65 -4.66 14.88 7.93
CA THR A 65 -5.54 15.51 8.93
C THR A 65 -4.94 16.85 9.35
N PRO A 66 -5.65 17.97 9.13
CA PRO A 66 -5.20 19.27 9.59
C PRO A 66 -5.35 19.39 11.12
N THR A 67 -4.42 20.11 11.74
CA THR A 67 -4.52 20.43 13.16
C THR A 67 -5.52 21.59 13.33
N MET A 68 -6.75 21.27 13.73
CA MET A 68 -7.84 22.24 13.92
C MET A 68 -8.09 22.51 15.41
N ALA A 69 -8.62 23.69 15.73
CA ALA A 69 -9.11 23.96 17.08
C ALA A 69 -10.35 23.10 17.39
N PRO A 70 -10.64 22.75 18.67
CA PRO A 70 -11.71 21.82 19.03
C PRO A 70 -13.12 22.26 18.62
N ASP A 71 -13.31 23.55 18.35
CA ASP A 71 -14.55 24.19 17.94
C ASP A 71 -14.69 24.35 16.42
N GLU A 72 -13.63 24.05 15.66
CA GLU A 72 -13.62 24.11 14.21
C GLU A 72 -13.97 22.74 13.61
N VAL A 73 -14.79 22.76 12.56
CA VAL A 73 -15.22 21.55 11.85
C VAL A 73 -14.65 21.59 10.43
N GLY A 74 -14.02 20.49 10.02
CA GLY A 74 -13.47 20.33 8.68
C GLY A 74 -14.50 20.59 7.59
N GLY A 75 -14.04 21.15 6.47
CA GLY A 75 -14.90 21.49 5.35
C GLY A 75 -15.48 20.24 4.68
N PRO A 76 -16.54 20.39 3.84
CA PRO A 76 -17.16 19.27 3.11
C PRO A 76 -16.26 18.62 2.03
N GLY A 77 -14.94 18.81 2.10
CA GLY A 77 -13.93 18.30 1.17
C GLY A 77 -12.76 17.53 1.83
N ASP A 78 -12.55 17.64 3.15
CA ASP A 78 -11.32 17.19 3.81
C ASP A 78 -11.07 15.67 3.70
N GLY A 79 -12.13 14.87 3.56
CA GLY A 79 -12.01 13.42 3.40
C GLY A 79 -11.76 12.95 1.96
N PHE A 80 -11.95 13.80 0.95
CA PHE A 80 -11.92 13.37 -0.45
C PHE A 80 -10.52 13.01 -0.95
N ILE A 81 -9.47 13.55 -0.30
CA ILE A 81 -8.06 13.25 -0.61
C ILE A 81 -7.74 11.76 -0.42
N VAL A 82 -8.50 11.03 0.40
CA VAL A 82 -8.29 9.60 0.69
C VAL A 82 -8.87 8.70 -0.42
N LEU A 83 -9.85 9.19 -1.20
CA LEU A 83 -10.56 8.40 -2.20
C LEU A 83 -9.66 7.75 -3.26
N PRO A 84 -8.64 8.43 -3.82
CA PRO A 84 -7.73 7.81 -4.78
C PRO A 84 -7.01 6.59 -4.20
N ILE A 85 -6.52 6.66 -2.96
CA ILE A 85 -5.86 5.54 -2.28
C ILE A 85 -6.87 4.45 -1.89
N LEU A 86 -8.08 4.83 -1.50
CA LEU A 86 -9.15 3.88 -1.21
C LEU A 86 -9.51 3.03 -2.43
N TRP A 87 -9.53 3.65 -3.63
CA TRP A 87 -9.74 2.96 -4.90
C TRP A 87 -8.51 2.15 -5.34
N GLU A 88 -7.32 2.68 -5.12
CA GLU A 88 -6.06 2.01 -5.47
C GLU A 88 -5.84 0.73 -4.64
N THR A 89 -6.20 0.75 -3.35
CA THR A 89 -5.99 -0.35 -2.40
C THR A 89 -6.50 -1.71 -2.93
N PRO A 90 -7.79 -1.89 -3.31
CA PRO A 90 -8.28 -3.16 -3.84
C PRO A 90 -7.61 -3.53 -5.17
N LEU A 91 -7.31 -2.56 -6.03
CA LEU A 91 -6.63 -2.80 -7.30
C LEU A 91 -5.22 -3.38 -7.09
N VAL A 92 -4.43 -2.76 -6.21
CA VAL A 92 -3.08 -3.21 -5.86
C VAL A 92 -3.13 -4.61 -5.25
N LEU A 93 -4.08 -4.87 -4.33
CA LEU A 93 -4.23 -6.19 -3.73
C LEU A 93 -4.58 -7.27 -4.75
N VAL A 94 -5.50 -6.99 -5.69
CA VAL A 94 -5.88 -7.93 -6.75
C VAL A 94 -4.70 -8.22 -7.69
N VAL A 95 -4.04 -7.18 -8.20
CA VAL A 95 -2.85 -7.33 -9.07
C VAL A 95 -1.76 -8.11 -8.36
N TYR A 96 -1.49 -7.78 -7.10
CA TYR A 96 -0.50 -8.47 -6.29
C TYR A 96 -0.83 -9.95 -6.07
N ALA A 97 -2.10 -10.27 -5.79
CA ALA A 97 -2.56 -11.65 -5.66
C ALA A 97 -2.38 -12.44 -6.98
N ILE A 98 -2.74 -11.85 -8.12
CA ILE A 98 -2.55 -12.46 -9.45
C ILE A 98 -1.06 -12.75 -9.70
N VAL A 99 -0.18 -11.80 -9.40
CA VAL A 99 1.28 -11.97 -9.54
C VAL A 99 1.79 -13.11 -8.65
N LEU A 100 1.35 -13.18 -7.39
CA LEU A 100 1.74 -14.26 -6.48
C LEU A 100 1.26 -15.63 -6.97
N LEU A 101 0.03 -15.74 -7.46
CA LEU A 101 -0.50 -16.97 -8.04
C LEU A 101 0.27 -17.39 -9.29
N GLY A 102 0.56 -16.46 -10.20
CA GLY A 102 1.37 -16.72 -11.39
C GLY A 102 2.80 -17.19 -11.05
N LEU A 103 3.44 -16.57 -10.07
CA LEU A 103 4.75 -17.00 -9.58
C LEU A 103 4.71 -18.38 -8.92
N ARG A 104 3.64 -18.69 -8.18
CA ARG A 104 3.44 -20.01 -7.56
C ARG A 104 3.22 -21.10 -8.62
N ALA A 105 2.38 -20.85 -9.63
CA ALA A 105 2.12 -21.76 -10.72
C ALA A 105 3.39 -22.08 -11.52
N LYS A 106 4.19 -21.05 -11.87
CA LYS A 106 5.49 -21.25 -12.54
C LYS A 106 6.45 -22.12 -11.71
N ARG A 107 6.51 -21.93 -10.40
CA ARG A 107 7.35 -22.78 -9.53
C ARG A 107 6.91 -24.24 -9.52
N GLN A 108 5.60 -24.50 -9.46
CA GLN A 108 5.07 -25.86 -9.49
C GLN A 108 5.36 -26.56 -10.82
N ASN A 109 5.19 -25.86 -11.95
CA ASN A 109 5.50 -26.40 -13.27
C ASN A 109 7.00 -26.69 -13.46
N VAL A 110 7.90 -25.93 -12.83
CA VAL A 110 9.36 -26.16 -12.86
C VAL A 110 9.78 -27.33 -11.95
N SER A 111 8.99 -27.69 -10.93
CA SER A 111 9.26 -28.88 -10.08
C SER A 111 8.67 -30.18 -10.63
N ALA A 112 7.77 -30.11 -11.61
CA ALA A 112 7.15 -31.27 -12.26
C ALA A 112 7.89 -31.92 -13.45
N PRO A 113 8.99 -31.40 -14.05
CA PRO A 113 9.68 -32.10 -15.13
C PRO A 113 10.77 -32.96 -14.50
N HIS A 114 10.50 -34.25 -14.29
CA HIS A 114 11.42 -35.40 -14.21
C HIS A 114 10.83 -36.51 -13.33
N LEU A 115 9.64 -36.99 -13.69
CA LEU A 115 9.24 -38.37 -13.44
C LEU A 115 8.68 -38.92 -14.75
N SER A 116 9.54 -39.04 -15.74
CA SER A 116 9.32 -39.90 -16.89
C SER A 116 10.16 -41.16 -16.69
N SER A 117 9.44 -42.28 -16.53
CA SER A 117 9.83 -43.70 -16.69
C SER A 117 11.00 -44.22 -15.87
#